data_AF-A0A837BTH9-F1
#
_entry.id   AF-A0A837BTH9-F1
#
_cell.length_a   1.000
_cell.length_b   1.000
_cell.length_c   1.000
_cell.angle_alpha   90.00
_cell.angle_beta   90.00
_cell.angle_gamma   90.00
#
_symmetry.space_group_name_H-M   'P 1'
#
loop_
_entity.id
_entity.type
_entity.pdbx_description
1 polymer ?
#
loop_
_entity_poly.entity_id
_entity_poly.type
_entity_poly.pdbx_seq_one_letter_code
_entity_poly.pdbx_strand_id
1 'polypeptide(L)'
;MEFIGDEQSRATWNQHFIQVKSKIKQPRRTHTVKVVTQKGRNYSYKYADLADVDKAVMDACRLVKDKDGNTAFAYYFDIENSSQGVCVQTVMVDTSGAQMITDKVWFSNSKSEDAQKTASLISYAKRYSLSAAFGIASEDDDDAQSLKPQDTRKRVLTLDKDELDRFQVDVYGKKLYLKDIWQDYIEGEDPETMHWLMAQKDPQTLQAIKQLLDQYNLKKRIQEVKYKNLKKPEDEKKKIDEKETGTKKENEKEKNDEIKKLVDGDTTDDETQTLNLF
;
A
#
# COMPACT_ATOMS: atom_id res chain seq x y z
N MET A 1 9.02 -19.62 -22.12
CA MET A 1 8.87 -21.07 -22.42
C MET A 1 9.63 -21.41 -23.69
N GLU A 2 10.29 -22.56 -23.71
CA GLU A 2 11.08 -23.08 -24.82
C GLU A 2 10.47 -24.39 -25.34
N PHE A 3 10.32 -24.53 -26.66
CA PHE A 3 9.83 -25.75 -27.30
C PHE A 3 10.97 -26.52 -27.96
N ILE A 4 11.02 -27.84 -27.74
CA ILE A 4 12.00 -28.75 -28.33
C ILE A 4 11.24 -29.82 -29.13
N GLY A 5 11.42 -29.82 -30.45
CA GLY A 5 10.79 -30.78 -31.37
C GLY A 5 10.64 -30.21 -32.79
N ASP A 6 10.17 -31.03 -33.72
CA ASP A 6 9.80 -30.57 -35.07
C ASP A 6 8.35 -30.01 -35.12
N GLU A 7 7.99 -29.43 -36.27
CA GLU A 7 6.69 -28.78 -36.47
C GLU A 7 5.50 -29.76 -36.33
N GLN A 8 5.67 -31.01 -36.79
CA GLN A 8 4.63 -32.02 -36.74
C GLN A 8 4.39 -32.49 -35.30
N SER A 9 5.47 -32.63 -34.54
CA SER A 9 5.47 -32.94 -33.11
C SER A 9 4.87 -31.79 -32.31
N ARG A 10 5.12 -30.53 -32.71
CA ARG A 10 4.50 -29.34 -32.10
C ARG A 10 2.98 -29.35 -32.20
N ALA A 11 2.44 -29.69 -33.37
CA ALA A 11 0.99 -29.79 -33.55
C ALA A 11 0.38 -30.88 -32.64
N THR A 12 1.03 -32.05 -32.56
CA THR A 12 0.60 -33.16 -31.71
C THR A 12 0.68 -32.80 -30.22
N TRP A 13 1.79 -32.21 -29.80
CA TRP A 13 2.00 -31.73 -28.44
C TRP A 13 0.94 -30.70 -28.05
N ASN A 14 0.64 -29.73 -28.91
CA ASN A 14 -0.40 -28.73 -28.68
C ASN A 14 -1.77 -29.39 -28.48
N GLN A 15 -2.12 -30.38 -29.30
CA GLN A 15 -3.38 -31.13 -29.15
C GLN A 15 -3.46 -31.84 -27.80
N HIS A 16 -2.41 -32.57 -27.40
CA HIS A 16 -2.36 -33.24 -26.11
C HIS A 16 -2.43 -32.25 -24.94
N PHE A 17 -1.70 -31.14 -25.01
CA PHE A 17 -1.70 -30.12 -23.97
C PHE A 17 -3.08 -29.45 -23.81
N ILE A 18 -3.76 -29.12 -24.92
CA ILE A 18 -5.13 -28.59 -24.89
C ILE A 18 -6.08 -29.59 -24.21
N GLN A 19 -5.96 -30.88 -24.54
CA GLN A 19 -6.77 -31.92 -23.91
C GLN A 19 -6.48 -32.00 -22.41
N VAL A 20 -5.22 -32.03 -21.99
CA VAL A 20 -4.85 -32.05 -20.56
C VAL A 20 -5.46 -30.85 -19.86
N LYS A 21 -5.23 -29.64 -20.36
CA LYS A 21 -5.78 -28.40 -19.81
C LYS A 21 -7.30 -28.43 -19.67
N SER A 22 -8.02 -28.99 -20.65
CA SER A 22 -9.49 -29.13 -20.60
C SER A 22 -9.99 -30.10 -19.52
N LYS A 23 -9.15 -31.04 -19.08
CA LYS A 23 -9.48 -32.07 -18.09
C LYS A 23 -9.04 -31.72 -16.68
N ILE A 24 -8.20 -30.70 -16.50
CA ILE A 24 -7.77 -30.25 -15.17
C ILE A 24 -8.97 -29.74 -14.39
N LYS A 25 -9.18 -30.33 -13.21
CA LYS A 25 -10.08 -29.80 -12.20
C LYS A 25 -9.25 -28.99 -11.20
N GLN A 26 -9.60 -27.73 -11.02
CA GLN A 26 -8.86 -26.86 -10.11
C GLN A 26 -8.85 -27.48 -8.69
N PRO A 27 -7.67 -27.57 -8.03
CA PRO A 27 -7.56 -28.12 -6.69
C PRO A 27 -8.26 -27.21 -5.67
N ARG A 28 -8.69 -27.80 -4.56
CA ARG A 28 -9.31 -27.04 -3.46
C ARG A 28 -8.23 -26.37 -2.61
N ARG A 29 -8.48 -25.12 -2.21
CA ARG A 29 -7.59 -24.36 -1.32
C ARG A 29 -7.89 -24.69 0.14
N THR A 30 -7.48 -25.89 0.57
CA THR A 30 -7.80 -26.46 1.89
C THR A 30 -6.79 -26.06 2.97
N HIS A 31 -5.56 -25.74 2.57
CA HIS A 31 -4.49 -25.41 3.49
C HIS A 31 -4.53 -23.93 3.86
N THR A 32 -4.30 -23.61 5.14
CA THR A 32 -4.24 -22.23 5.63
C THR A 32 -2.88 -21.99 6.27
N VAL A 33 -2.18 -20.95 5.82
CA VAL A 33 -0.95 -20.49 6.49
C VAL A 33 -1.23 -19.20 7.24
N LYS A 34 -0.57 -19.03 8.40
CA LYS A 34 -0.54 -17.78 9.14
C LYS A 34 0.85 -17.18 9.01
N VAL A 35 0.94 -15.98 8.45
CA VAL A 35 2.19 -15.26 8.28
C VAL A 35 2.25 -14.12 9.29
N VAL A 36 3.31 -14.12 10.10
CA VAL A 36 3.69 -12.99 10.95
C VAL A 36 4.81 -12.25 10.24
N THR A 37 4.53 -11.03 9.80
CA THR A 37 5.53 -10.16 9.17
C THR A 37 6.54 -9.67 10.21
N GLN A 38 7.74 -9.28 9.78
CA GLN A 38 8.75 -8.67 10.65
C GLN A 38 8.26 -7.42 11.39
N LYS A 39 7.24 -6.73 10.85
CA LYS A 39 6.59 -5.55 11.46
C LYS A 39 5.40 -5.92 12.37
N GLY A 40 5.24 -7.19 12.72
CA GLY A 40 4.20 -7.69 13.63
C GLY A 40 2.78 -7.77 13.04
N ARG A 41 2.61 -7.52 11.73
CA ARG A 41 1.31 -7.74 11.07
C ARG A 41 1.08 -9.22 10.81
N ASN A 42 -0.13 -9.68 11.09
CA ASN A 42 -0.56 -11.05 10.87
C ASN A 42 -1.55 -11.09 9.70
N TYR A 43 -1.33 -11.99 8.75
CA TYR A 43 -2.33 -12.33 7.73
C TYR A 43 -2.37 -13.83 7.54
N SER A 44 -3.51 -14.32 7.06
CA SER A 44 -3.70 -15.72 6.71
C SER A 44 -4.30 -15.82 5.34
N TYR A 45 -3.79 -16.73 4.52
CA TYR A 45 -4.34 -17.01 3.21
C TYR A 45 -4.48 -18.52 3.02
N LYS A 46 -5.40 -18.90 2.13
CA LYS A 46 -5.62 -20.30 1.77
C LYS A 46 -4.88 -20.63 0.50
N TYR A 47 -4.41 -21.87 0.42
CA TYR A 47 -3.73 -22.38 -0.76
C TYR A 47 -4.00 -23.88 -0.98
N ALA A 48 -3.82 -24.34 -2.20
CA ALA A 48 -3.69 -25.75 -2.56
C ALA A 48 -2.21 -26.12 -2.46
N ASP A 49 -1.88 -27.19 -1.73
CA ASP A 49 -0.49 -27.59 -1.56
C ASP A 49 0.07 -28.25 -2.84
N LEU A 50 1.36 -28.61 -2.83
CA LEU A 50 1.97 -29.26 -3.99
C LEU A 50 1.27 -30.58 -4.33
N ALA A 51 0.81 -31.35 -3.32
CA ALA A 51 0.18 -32.65 -3.54
C ALA A 51 -1.18 -32.51 -4.24
N ASP A 52 -1.99 -31.53 -3.83
CA ASP A 52 -3.28 -31.24 -4.45
C ASP A 52 -3.11 -30.74 -5.89
N VAL A 53 -2.12 -29.87 -6.15
CA VAL A 53 -1.81 -29.37 -7.51
C VAL A 53 -1.29 -30.51 -8.39
N ASP A 54 -0.33 -31.29 -7.89
CA ASP A 54 0.24 -32.44 -8.60
C ASP A 54 -0.83 -33.47 -8.96
N LYS A 55 -1.69 -33.82 -7.99
CA LYS A 55 -2.82 -34.72 -8.22
C LYS A 55 -3.76 -34.21 -9.31
N ALA A 56 -4.08 -32.91 -9.31
CA ALA A 56 -4.97 -32.32 -10.31
C ALA A 56 -4.39 -32.44 -11.74
N VAL A 57 -3.08 -32.21 -11.90
CA VAL A 57 -2.40 -32.36 -13.20
C VAL A 57 -2.28 -33.82 -13.59
N MET A 58 -1.82 -34.70 -12.69
CA MET A 58 -1.66 -36.13 -12.97
C MET A 58 -2.98 -36.80 -13.36
N ASP A 59 -4.08 -36.48 -12.68
CA ASP A 59 -5.40 -37.02 -13.01
C ASP A 59 -5.85 -36.56 -14.41
N ALA A 60 -5.52 -35.33 -14.82
CA ALA A 60 -5.80 -34.85 -16.17
C ALA A 60 -4.93 -35.55 -17.23
N CYS A 61 -3.62 -35.69 -16.99
CA CYS A 61 -2.70 -36.40 -17.89
C CYS A 61 -3.15 -37.84 -18.14
N ARG A 62 -3.58 -38.56 -17.10
CA ARG A 62 -4.07 -39.95 -17.21
C ARG A 62 -5.26 -40.12 -18.15
N LEU A 63 -6.06 -39.07 -18.35
CA LEU A 63 -7.24 -39.08 -19.21
C LEU A 63 -6.91 -38.80 -20.69
N VAL A 64 -5.69 -38.34 -20.99
CA VAL A 64 -5.25 -38.04 -22.36
C VAL A 64 -4.45 -39.23 -22.86
N LYS A 65 -4.98 -39.90 -23.89
CA LYS A 65 -4.44 -41.17 -24.41
C LYS A 65 -3.93 -41.01 -25.83
N ASP A 66 -2.87 -41.75 -26.15
CA ASP A 66 -2.40 -41.90 -27.52
C ASP A 66 -3.25 -42.91 -28.30
N LYS A 67 -2.84 -43.20 -29.54
CA LYS A 67 -3.54 -44.13 -30.42
C LYS A 67 -3.55 -45.58 -29.89
N ASP A 68 -2.58 -45.92 -29.05
CA ASP A 68 -2.38 -47.26 -28.48
C ASP A 68 -3.04 -47.38 -27.09
N GLY A 69 -3.66 -46.31 -26.58
CA GLY A 69 -4.34 -46.26 -25.29
C GLY A 69 -3.41 -45.96 -24.10
N ASN A 70 -2.15 -45.63 -24.35
CA ASN A 70 -1.20 -45.22 -23.31
C ASN A 70 -1.37 -43.74 -22.98
N THR A 71 -0.91 -43.31 -21.79
CA THR A 71 -0.93 -41.89 -21.42
C THR A 71 -0.06 -41.09 -22.39
N ALA A 72 -0.66 -40.12 -23.09
CA ALA A 72 -0.01 -39.37 -24.16
C ALA A 72 0.85 -38.20 -23.67
N PHE A 73 0.68 -37.77 -22.41
CA PHE A 73 1.28 -36.55 -21.89
C PHE A 73 1.77 -36.76 -20.45
N ALA A 74 2.93 -36.19 -20.13
CA ALA A 74 3.51 -36.22 -18.80
C ALA A 74 4.29 -34.92 -18.52
N TYR A 75 4.73 -34.75 -17.28
CA TYR A 75 5.63 -33.66 -16.90
C TYR A 75 6.61 -34.13 -15.84
N TYR A 76 7.71 -33.40 -15.71
CA TYR A 76 8.65 -33.52 -14.60
C TYR A 76 9.21 -32.14 -14.24
N PHE A 77 9.97 -32.09 -13.15
CA PHE A 77 10.64 -30.87 -12.71
C PHE A 77 12.13 -30.95 -13.02
N ASP A 78 12.65 -29.90 -13.64
CA ASP A 78 14.08 -29.64 -13.63
C ASP A 78 14.38 -28.64 -12.51
N ILE A 79 15.31 -29.01 -11.63
CA ILE A 79 15.56 -28.35 -10.35
C ILE A 79 17.05 -28.06 -10.23
N GLU A 80 17.36 -26.79 -10.08
CA GLU A 80 18.70 -26.31 -9.78
C GLU A 80 18.71 -25.79 -8.35
N ASN A 81 19.44 -26.49 -7.48
CA ASN A 81 19.58 -26.13 -6.07
C ASN A 81 21.03 -25.68 -5.81
N SER A 82 21.19 -24.44 -5.34
CA SER A 82 22.49 -23.85 -5.04
C SER A 82 22.49 -23.20 -3.65
N SER A 83 23.66 -22.77 -3.19
CA SER A 83 23.80 -21.99 -1.96
C SER A 83 23.07 -20.64 -2.01
N GLN A 84 22.83 -20.09 -3.20
CA GLN A 84 22.15 -18.80 -3.38
C GLN A 84 20.63 -18.93 -3.45
N GLY A 85 20.13 -20.07 -3.94
CA GLY A 85 18.70 -20.23 -4.18
C GLY A 85 18.33 -21.52 -4.89
N VAL A 86 17.03 -21.69 -5.02
CA VAL A 86 16.38 -22.80 -5.70
C VAL A 86 15.69 -22.28 -6.95
N CYS A 87 16.05 -22.84 -8.09
CA CYS A 87 15.41 -22.65 -9.39
C CYS A 87 14.61 -23.91 -9.73
N VAL A 88 13.35 -23.75 -10.16
CA VAL A 88 12.53 -24.86 -10.66
C VAL A 88 11.85 -24.47 -11.95
N GLN A 89 11.88 -25.36 -12.93
CA GLN A 89 11.07 -25.29 -14.14
C GLN A 89 10.32 -26.60 -14.37
N THR A 90 9.14 -26.50 -14.97
CA THR A 90 8.32 -27.65 -15.34
C THR A 90 8.63 -28.00 -16.79
N VAL A 91 8.98 -29.25 -17.04
CA VAL A 91 9.19 -29.79 -18.38
C VAL A 91 8.01 -30.67 -18.71
N MET A 92 7.28 -30.32 -19.76
CA MET A 92 6.11 -31.04 -20.24
C MET A 92 6.48 -31.83 -21.49
N VAL A 93 6.18 -33.13 -21.50
CA VAL A 93 6.54 -34.04 -22.58
C VAL A 93 5.32 -34.78 -23.09
N ASP A 94 5.31 -35.07 -24.39
CA ASP A 94 4.27 -35.91 -24.98
C ASP A 94 4.86 -37.13 -25.70
N THR A 95 4.01 -38.06 -26.12
CA THR A 95 4.44 -39.30 -26.79
C THR A 95 5.13 -39.10 -28.13
N SER A 96 5.07 -37.91 -28.73
CA SER A 96 5.86 -37.60 -29.93
C SER A 96 7.35 -37.40 -29.63
N GLY A 97 7.71 -37.25 -28.34
CA GLY A 97 9.05 -36.90 -27.89
C GLY A 97 9.28 -35.40 -27.79
N ALA A 98 8.32 -34.57 -28.21
CA ALA A 98 8.39 -33.13 -28.07
C ALA A 98 8.31 -32.70 -26.61
N GLN A 99 8.98 -31.58 -26.31
CA GLN A 99 9.02 -31.00 -24.98
C GLN A 99 8.67 -29.51 -25.02
N MET A 100 8.03 -29.05 -23.95
CA MET A 100 7.86 -27.63 -23.63
C MET A 100 8.42 -27.39 -22.24
N ILE A 101 9.40 -26.51 -22.14
CA ILE A 101 10.10 -26.15 -20.91
C ILE A 101 9.58 -24.77 -20.47
N THR A 102 9.09 -24.68 -19.24
CA THR A 102 8.66 -23.38 -18.69
C THR A 102 9.85 -22.50 -18.34
N ASP A 103 9.61 -21.21 -18.17
CA ASP A 103 10.63 -20.34 -17.59
C ASP A 103 10.91 -20.76 -16.13
N LYS A 104 12.13 -20.48 -15.66
CA LYS A 104 12.56 -20.82 -14.30
C LYS A 104 11.89 -19.92 -13.28
N VAL A 105 11.34 -20.53 -12.23
CA VAL A 105 10.94 -19.82 -11.01
C VAL A 105 12.08 -19.91 -10.00
N TRP A 106 12.53 -18.77 -9.49
CA TRP A 106 13.67 -18.68 -8.56
C TRP A 106 13.25 -18.15 -7.19
N PHE A 107 13.81 -18.76 -6.13
CA PHE A 107 13.69 -18.29 -4.76
C PHE A 107 15.04 -18.28 -4.06
N SER A 108 15.33 -17.21 -3.32
CA SER A 108 16.54 -17.11 -2.49
C SER A 108 16.53 -18.12 -1.36
N ASN A 109 17.65 -18.78 -1.10
CA ASN A 109 17.80 -19.72 0.02
C ASN A 109 18.70 -19.13 1.11
N SER A 110 18.11 -18.40 2.06
CA SER A 110 18.83 -17.79 3.18
C SER A 110 19.25 -18.77 4.29
N LYS A 111 18.87 -20.05 4.18
CA LYS A 111 19.12 -21.08 5.20
C LYS A 111 19.54 -22.39 4.53
N SER A 112 20.52 -22.30 3.63
CA SER A 112 20.98 -23.40 2.78
C SER A 112 21.59 -24.58 3.55
N GLU A 113 22.09 -24.35 4.75
CA GLU A 113 22.58 -25.38 5.68
C GLU A 113 21.45 -26.18 6.37
N ASP A 114 20.22 -25.68 6.35
CA ASP A 114 19.05 -26.36 6.90
C ASP A 114 18.35 -27.16 5.80
N ALA A 115 18.59 -28.48 5.82
CA ALA A 115 18.04 -29.41 4.84
C ALA A 115 16.50 -29.40 4.82
N GLN A 116 15.84 -29.25 5.97
CA GLN A 116 14.38 -29.26 6.04
C GLN A 116 13.78 -27.99 5.44
N LYS A 117 14.40 -26.83 5.72
CA LYS A 117 13.96 -25.56 5.13
C LYS A 117 14.23 -25.52 3.63
N THR A 118 15.37 -26.04 3.19
CA THR A 118 15.68 -26.15 1.75
C THR A 118 14.69 -27.08 1.04
N ALA A 119 14.36 -28.24 1.63
CA ALA A 119 13.33 -29.13 1.08
C ALA A 119 11.94 -28.48 1.01
N SER A 120 11.58 -27.69 2.03
CA SER A 120 10.32 -26.92 2.04
C SER A 120 10.29 -25.86 0.93
N LEU A 121 11.42 -25.19 0.68
CA LEU A 121 11.59 -24.20 -0.39
C LEU A 121 11.47 -24.85 -1.78
N ILE A 122 12.05 -26.04 -1.97
CA ILE A 122 11.91 -26.81 -3.22
C ILE A 122 10.44 -27.17 -3.47
N SER A 123 9.72 -27.67 -2.45
CA SER A 123 8.29 -27.98 -2.58
C SER A 123 7.46 -26.74 -2.93
N TYR A 124 7.80 -25.60 -2.34
CA TYR A 124 7.19 -24.31 -2.67
C TYR A 124 7.45 -23.95 -4.14
N ALA A 125 8.71 -23.99 -4.59
CA ALA A 125 9.08 -23.64 -5.95
C ALA A 125 8.43 -24.55 -7.01
N LYS A 126 8.36 -25.86 -6.75
CA LYS A 126 7.63 -26.83 -7.60
C LYS A 126 6.16 -26.45 -7.74
N ARG A 127 5.51 -26.03 -6.66
CA ARG A 127 4.09 -25.65 -6.71
C ARG A 127 3.87 -24.47 -7.65
N TYR A 128 4.68 -23.42 -7.55
CA TYR A 128 4.53 -22.24 -8.42
C TYR A 128 4.87 -22.57 -9.88
N SER A 129 5.95 -23.32 -10.12
CA SER A 129 6.32 -23.73 -11.46
C SER A 129 5.22 -24.57 -12.12
N LEU A 130 4.68 -25.57 -11.41
CA LEU A 130 3.61 -26.42 -11.92
C LEU A 130 2.30 -25.65 -12.12
N SER A 131 1.96 -24.78 -11.17
CA SER A 131 0.77 -23.94 -11.24
C SER A 131 0.81 -23.00 -12.44
N ALA A 132 1.96 -22.39 -12.71
CA ALA A 132 2.18 -21.53 -13.86
C ALA A 132 2.11 -22.31 -15.18
N ALA A 133 2.72 -23.50 -15.24
CA ALA A 133 2.71 -24.35 -16.45
C ALA A 133 1.29 -24.72 -16.91
N PHE A 134 0.42 -25.07 -15.96
CA PHE A 134 -0.92 -25.57 -16.24
C PHE A 134 -2.04 -24.59 -15.94
N GLY A 135 -1.74 -23.33 -15.56
CA GLY A 135 -2.73 -22.31 -15.22
C GLY A 135 -3.64 -22.73 -14.06
N ILE A 136 -3.04 -23.27 -13.00
CA ILE A 136 -3.76 -23.65 -11.78
C ILE A 136 -3.72 -22.49 -10.79
N ALA A 137 -4.88 -22.11 -10.28
CA ALA A 137 -5.00 -21.03 -9.29
C ALA A 137 -4.83 -21.60 -7.87
N SER A 138 -3.58 -21.86 -7.48
CA SER A 138 -3.22 -22.55 -6.23
C SER A 138 -3.31 -21.70 -4.98
N GLU A 139 -3.56 -20.40 -5.09
CA GLU A 139 -3.74 -19.47 -3.96
C GLU A 139 -4.93 -18.52 -4.20
N ASP A 140 -5.44 -17.92 -3.14
CA ASP A 140 -6.38 -16.81 -3.26
C ASP A 140 -5.65 -15.60 -3.87
N ASP A 141 -6.22 -15.03 -4.93
CA ASP A 141 -5.81 -13.76 -5.52
C ASP A 141 -6.30 -12.61 -4.61
N ASP A 142 -5.82 -12.63 -3.36
CA ASP A 142 -6.07 -11.60 -2.35
C ASP A 142 -5.01 -10.48 -2.43
N ASP A 143 -4.15 -10.50 -3.45
CA ASP A 143 -3.18 -9.43 -3.70
C ASP A 143 -3.86 -8.11 -4.08
N ALA A 144 -5.11 -8.13 -4.54
CA ALA A 144 -5.92 -6.92 -4.65
C ALA A 144 -6.25 -6.27 -3.29
N GLN A 145 -6.28 -7.03 -2.19
CA GLN A 145 -6.50 -6.51 -0.82
C GLN A 145 -5.18 -6.08 -0.16
N SER A 146 -4.04 -6.64 -0.58
CA SER A 146 -2.70 -6.23 -0.13
C SER A 146 -2.20 -5.00 -0.91
N LEU A 147 -2.66 -4.82 -2.15
CA LEU A 147 -2.66 -3.58 -2.93
C LEU A 147 -3.83 -2.67 -2.52
N LYS A 148 -4.05 -2.46 -1.21
CA LYS A 148 -4.49 -1.10 -0.85
C LYS A 148 -3.40 -0.20 -1.40
N PRO A 149 -3.71 0.82 -2.23
CA PRO A 149 -2.70 1.80 -2.58
C PRO A 149 -2.05 2.18 -1.27
N GLN A 150 -0.76 1.87 -1.14
CA GLN A 150 0.00 2.51 -0.09
C GLN A 150 -0.15 3.97 -0.44
N ASP A 151 -1.04 4.64 0.30
CA ASP A 151 -1.26 6.05 0.21
C ASP A 151 0.12 6.64 0.53
N THR A 152 0.89 6.90 -0.52
CA THR A 152 2.19 7.55 -0.46
C THR A 152 2.01 9.02 -0.07
N ARG A 153 0.76 9.49 0.02
CA ARG A 153 0.41 10.59 0.92
C ARG A 153 0.55 10.07 2.34
N LYS A 154 1.68 10.39 2.98
CA LYS A 154 1.80 10.40 4.44
C LYS A 154 0.46 10.91 4.98
N ARG A 155 -0.34 10.04 5.61
CA ARG A 155 -1.60 10.45 6.22
C ARG A 155 -1.27 11.62 7.14
N VAL A 156 -1.81 12.79 6.81
CA VAL A 156 -1.75 13.95 7.67
C VAL A 156 -2.50 13.57 8.95
N LEU A 157 -1.75 13.34 10.02
CA LEU A 157 -2.29 12.91 11.30
C LEU A 157 -2.79 14.14 12.06
N THR A 158 -3.97 14.04 12.63
CA THR A 158 -4.39 14.99 13.68
C THR A 158 -3.64 14.59 14.94
N LEU A 159 -2.78 15.48 15.44
CA LEU A 159 -1.96 15.21 16.62
C LEU A 159 -2.80 15.30 17.88
N ASP A 160 -2.57 14.42 18.84
CA ASP A 160 -3.12 14.61 20.19
C ASP A 160 -2.45 15.81 20.89
N LYS A 161 -2.90 16.14 22.11
CA LYS A 161 -2.41 17.31 22.84
C LYS A 161 -0.90 17.23 23.16
N ASP A 162 -0.42 16.05 23.56
CA ASP A 162 0.96 15.85 23.96
C ASP A 162 1.90 15.76 22.75
N GLU A 163 1.40 15.20 21.66
CA GLU A 163 2.08 15.16 20.37
C GLU A 163 2.20 16.55 19.75
N LEU A 164 1.13 17.35 19.79
CA LEU A 164 1.12 18.73 19.30
C LEU A 164 2.06 19.62 20.12
N ASP A 165 2.07 19.46 21.46
CA ASP A 165 2.96 20.22 22.35
C ASP A 165 4.44 19.90 22.11
N ARG A 166 4.77 18.69 21.63
CA ARG A 166 6.16 18.28 21.31
C ARG A 166 6.49 18.36 19.81
N PHE A 167 5.59 18.87 18.99
CA PHE A 167 5.78 18.92 17.53
C PHE A 167 6.88 19.93 17.18
N GLN A 168 7.97 19.46 16.58
CA GLN A 168 9.12 20.27 16.20
C GLN A 168 9.16 20.51 14.69
N VAL A 169 9.55 21.72 14.32
CA VAL A 169 9.70 22.18 12.94
C VAL A 169 11.08 22.80 12.75
N ASP A 170 11.60 22.72 11.53
CA ASP A 170 12.88 23.35 11.18
C ASP A 170 12.63 24.80 10.74
N VAL A 171 13.25 25.73 11.45
CA VAL A 171 13.19 27.16 11.22
C VAL A 171 14.62 27.66 11.04
N TYR A 172 14.98 28.03 9.81
CA TYR A 172 16.31 28.53 9.46
C TYR A 172 17.48 27.63 9.95
N GLY A 173 17.31 26.31 9.90
CA GLY A 173 18.34 25.34 10.32
C GLY A 173 18.35 25.03 11.83
N LYS A 174 17.35 25.51 12.58
CA LYS A 174 17.15 25.20 13.99
C LYS A 174 15.83 24.46 14.20
N LYS A 175 15.84 23.42 15.04
CA LYS A 175 14.62 22.75 15.46
C LYS A 175 13.97 23.51 16.59
N LEU A 176 12.75 23.99 16.36
CA LEU A 176 11.93 24.72 17.33
C LEU A 176 10.59 24.02 17.51
N TYR A 177 9.94 24.18 18.66
CA TYR A 177 8.58 23.68 18.85
C TYR A 177 7.60 24.59 18.13
N LEU A 178 6.67 24.00 17.38
CA LEU A 178 5.65 24.76 16.64
C LEU A 178 4.78 25.61 17.55
N LYS A 179 4.54 25.15 18.78
CA LYS A 179 3.76 25.88 19.79
C LYS A 179 4.42 27.19 20.20
N ASP A 180 5.74 27.21 20.32
CA ASP A 180 6.49 28.40 20.71
C ASP A 180 6.43 29.44 19.59
N ILE A 181 6.65 29.01 18.35
CA ILE A 181 6.51 29.84 17.13
C ILE A 181 5.09 30.41 17.03
N TRP A 182 4.07 29.58 17.30
CA TRP A 182 2.67 30.02 17.28
C TRP A 182 2.34 31.02 18.40
N GLN A 183 2.96 30.87 19.56
CA GLN A 183 2.78 31.78 20.68
C GLN A 183 3.40 33.15 20.39
N ASP A 184 4.62 33.19 19.86
CA ASP A 184 5.31 34.42 19.44
C ASP A 184 4.48 35.19 18.38
N TYR A 185 3.81 34.47 17.47
CA TYR A 185 2.88 35.05 16.51
C TYR A 185 1.66 35.71 17.16
N ILE A 186 1.03 35.05 18.13
CA ILE A 186 -0.14 35.60 18.85
C ILE A 186 0.27 36.83 19.66
N GLU A 187 1.44 36.80 20.29
CA GLU A 187 1.97 37.87 21.13
C GLU A 187 2.47 39.06 20.29
N GLY A 188 2.62 38.87 18.97
CA GLY A 188 2.88 39.92 17.99
C GLY A 188 4.33 40.37 17.96
N GLU A 189 5.24 39.53 18.42
CA GLU A 189 6.61 39.94 18.75
C GLU A 189 7.60 39.81 17.58
N ASP A 190 7.28 39.07 16.51
CA ASP A 190 8.27 38.80 15.45
C ASP A 190 7.72 38.74 14.00
N PRO A 191 8.15 39.65 13.09
CA PRO A 191 7.88 39.57 11.65
C PRO A 191 8.46 38.33 10.95
N GLU A 192 9.55 37.75 11.43
CA GLU A 192 10.19 36.59 10.79
C GLU A 192 9.36 35.32 10.98
N THR A 193 8.82 35.13 12.19
CA THR A 193 7.86 34.08 12.54
C THR A 193 6.62 34.10 11.65
N MET A 194 6.15 35.31 11.32
CA MET A 194 5.03 35.51 10.39
C MET A 194 5.35 35.06 8.98
N HIS A 195 6.49 35.50 8.45
CA HIS A 195 6.95 35.09 7.14
C HIS A 195 7.15 33.57 7.07
N TRP A 196 7.68 32.97 8.14
CA TRP A 196 7.87 31.53 8.22
C TRP A 196 6.53 30.77 8.24
N LEU A 197 5.54 31.21 9.02
CA LEU A 197 4.20 30.61 9.07
C LEU A 197 3.47 30.69 7.72
N MET A 198 3.69 31.76 6.95
CA MET A 198 3.05 32.00 5.64
C MET A 198 3.74 31.31 4.46
N ALA A 199 4.99 30.86 4.62
CA ALA A 199 5.71 30.15 3.57
C ALA A 199 5.20 28.70 3.41
N GLN A 200 5.29 28.12 2.21
CA GLN A 200 4.87 26.72 1.95
C GLN A 200 5.48 25.73 2.96
N LYS A 201 4.64 24.83 3.48
CA LYS A 201 5.01 23.80 4.47
C LYS A 201 4.54 22.42 4.03
N ASP A 202 5.13 21.40 4.63
CA ASP A 202 4.64 20.04 4.43
C ASP A 202 3.22 19.87 5.01
N PRO A 203 2.44 18.91 4.48
CA PRO A 203 1.05 18.71 4.89
C PRO A 203 0.82 18.45 6.39
N GLN A 204 1.79 17.85 7.10
CA GLN A 204 1.65 17.57 8.54
C GLN A 204 1.80 18.85 9.37
N THR A 205 2.76 19.71 8.99
CA THR A 205 2.97 21.01 9.65
C THR A 205 1.75 21.92 9.44
N LEU A 206 1.15 21.94 8.25
CA LEU A 206 -0.07 22.71 7.98
C LEU A 206 -1.25 22.27 8.86
N GLN A 207 -1.42 20.96 9.05
CA GLN A 207 -2.47 20.44 9.95
C GLN A 207 -2.21 20.80 11.41
N ALA A 208 -0.96 20.71 11.88
CA ALA A 208 -0.62 21.10 13.24
C ALA A 208 -0.87 22.61 13.49
N ILE A 209 -0.56 23.46 12.50
CA ILE A 209 -0.89 24.90 12.52
C ILE A 209 -2.41 25.09 12.59
N LYS A 210 -3.19 24.36 11.77
CA LYS A 210 -4.66 24.40 11.79
C LYS A 210 -5.22 24.04 13.17
N GLN A 211 -4.67 23.00 13.82
CA GLN A 211 -5.08 22.60 15.16
C GLN A 211 -4.80 23.69 16.21
N LEU A 212 -3.66 24.38 16.13
CA LEU A 212 -3.34 25.49 17.03
C LEU A 212 -4.26 26.70 16.80
N LEU A 213 -4.59 27.01 15.54
CA LEU A 213 -5.55 28.05 15.19
C LEU A 213 -6.95 27.76 15.74
N ASP A 214 -7.43 26.52 15.60
CA ASP A 214 -8.74 26.11 16.12
C ASP A 214 -8.78 26.20 17.65
N GLN A 215 -7.70 25.79 18.34
CA GLN A 215 -7.58 25.94 19.80
C GLN A 215 -7.60 27.41 20.23
N TYR A 216 -6.90 28.28 19.51
CA TYR A 216 -6.87 29.71 19.80
C TYR A 216 -8.25 30.35 19.62
N ASN A 217 -8.92 30.08 18.49
CA ASN A 217 -10.26 30.58 18.21
C ASN A 217 -11.29 30.09 19.23
N LEU A 218 -11.18 28.84 19.68
CA LEU A 218 -12.03 28.29 20.74
C LEU A 218 -11.81 29.02 22.08
N LYS A 219 -10.55 29.23 22.48
CA LYS A 219 -10.22 30.00 23.70
C LYS A 219 -10.78 31.42 23.63
N LYS A 220 -10.67 32.10 22.49
CA LYS A 220 -11.20 33.45 22.28
C LYS A 220 -12.73 33.49 22.41
N ARG A 221 -13.44 32.55 21.78
CA ARG A 221 -14.90 32.41 21.91
C ARG A 221 -15.33 32.16 23.37
N ILE A 222 -14.61 31.30 24.09
CA ILE A 222 -14.86 31.04 25.52
C ILE A 222 -14.64 32.32 26.34
N GLN A 223 -13.57 33.07 26.07
CA GLN A 223 -13.30 34.35 26.75
C GLN A 223 -14.39 35.39 26.44
N GLU A 224 -14.85 35.52 25.20
CA GLU A 224 -15.93 36.44 24.82
C GLU A 224 -17.24 36.10 25.52
N VAL A 225 -17.58 34.81 25.63
CA VAL A 225 -18.75 34.35 26.39
C VAL A 225 -18.59 34.67 27.87
N LYS A 226 -17.40 34.43 28.46
CA LYS A 226 -17.11 34.80 29.84
C LYS A 226 -17.22 36.32 30.04
N TYR A 227 -16.66 37.13 29.15
CA TYR A 227 -16.72 38.60 29.21
C TYR A 227 -18.15 39.14 29.04
N LYS A 228 -18.96 38.56 28.15
CA LYS A 228 -20.40 38.91 28.03
C LYS A 228 -21.18 38.56 29.29
N ASN A 229 -20.83 37.47 29.96
CA ASN A 229 -21.43 37.08 31.23
C ASN A 229 -20.90 37.93 32.41
N LEU A 230 -19.66 38.43 32.32
CA LEU A 230 -19.02 39.34 33.30
C LEU A 230 -19.38 40.82 33.12
N LYS A 231 -19.86 41.26 31.95
CA LYS A 231 -20.34 42.64 31.71
C LYS A 231 -21.81 42.88 32.10
N LYS A 232 -22.59 41.81 32.32
CA LYS A 232 -23.95 41.92 32.87
C LYS A 232 -24.05 42.66 34.22
N PRO A 233 -22.99 42.80 35.05
CA PRO A 233 -23.01 43.66 36.23
C PRO A 233 -22.36 45.06 36.08
N GLU A 234 -21.60 45.38 35.01
CA GLU A 234 -20.81 46.64 34.96
C GLU A 234 -21.20 47.64 33.85
N ASP A 235 -22.06 47.28 32.90
CA ASP A 235 -22.62 48.26 31.93
C ASP A 235 -23.64 49.25 32.57
N GLU A 236 -23.83 49.22 33.89
CA GLU A 236 -24.59 50.26 34.62
C GLU A 236 -23.77 51.50 35.00
N LYS A 237 -22.44 51.54 34.82
CA LYS A 237 -21.67 52.74 35.17
C LYS A 237 -20.62 53.15 34.13
N LYS A 238 -21.06 54.15 33.34
CA LYS A 238 -20.31 55.21 32.64
C LYS A 238 -20.06 55.00 31.14
N LYS A 239 -20.95 55.65 30.36
CA LYS A 239 -20.55 56.43 29.18
C LYS A 239 -19.44 57.41 29.59
N ILE A 240 -18.37 57.50 28.79
CA ILE A 240 -17.56 58.68 28.42
C ILE A 240 -16.34 58.10 27.66
N ASP A 241 -16.20 58.53 26.39
CA ASP A 241 -14.99 58.73 25.57
C ASP A 241 -13.89 57.66 25.54
N GLU A 242 -13.21 57.30 24.46
CA GLU A 242 -13.17 57.68 23.05
C GLU A 242 -12.37 56.56 22.34
N LYS A 243 -12.62 56.44 21.03
CA LYS A 243 -11.77 55.88 19.97
C LYS A 243 -10.37 55.35 20.38
N GLU A 244 -10.19 54.02 20.40
CA GLU A 244 -8.89 53.38 20.05
C GLU A 244 -8.96 51.84 19.84
N THR A 245 -10.14 51.23 19.76
CA THR A 245 -10.28 49.75 19.58
C THR A 245 -10.51 49.28 18.14
N GLY A 246 -10.52 50.18 17.16
CA GLY A 246 -10.76 49.84 15.74
C GLY A 246 -9.60 49.09 15.07
N THR A 247 -8.37 49.54 15.31
CA THR A 247 -7.20 49.10 14.52
C THR A 247 -6.66 47.72 14.90
N LYS A 248 -6.78 47.29 16.17
CA LYS A 248 -6.30 45.97 16.63
C LYS A 248 -7.23 44.81 16.21
N LYS A 249 -8.54 45.03 16.19
CA LYS A 249 -9.52 43.99 15.83
C LYS A 249 -9.56 43.71 14.33
N GLU A 250 -9.32 44.71 13.49
CA GLU A 250 -9.21 44.53 12.03
C GLU A 250 -7.91 43.78 11.68
N ASN A 251 -6.76 44.20 12.21
CA ASN A 251 -5.47 43.52 11.96
C ASN A 251 -5.43 42.05 12.42
N GLU A 252 -6.10 41.70 13.53
CA GLU A 252 -6.19 40.29 13.99
C GLU A 252 -7.13 39.43 13.14
N LYS A 253 -8.16 40.03 12.56
CA LYS A 253 -9.14 39.32 11.72
C LYS A 253 -8.57 39.05 10.33
N GLU A 254 -7.88 40.03 9.74
CA GLU A 254 -7.15 39.86 8.47
C GLU A 254 -6.08 38.77 8.58
N LYS A 255 -5.29 38.80 9.66
CA LYS A 255 -4.28 37.77 9.98
C LYS A 255 -4.83 36.34 10.02
N ASN A 256 -5.99 36.13 10.66
CA ASN A 256 -6.63 34.81 10.73
C ASN A 256 -7.26 34.37 9.39
N ASP A 257 -7.79 35.32 8.61
CA ASP A 257 -8.40 35.04 7.32
C ASP A 257 -7.36 34.70 6.24
N GLU A 258 -6.14 35.26 6.31
CA GLU A 258 -5.01 34.88 5.44
C GLU A 258 -4.50 33.46 5.71
N ILE A 259 -4.31 33.08 6.98
CA ILE A 259 -3.89 31.71 7.34
C ILE A 259 -4.94 30.68 6.89
N LYS A 260 -6.23 31.01 7.03
CA LYS A 260 -7.31 30.12 6.62
C LYS A 260 -7.33 29.88 5.10
N LYS A 261 -7.05 30.90 4.30
CA LYS A 261 -6.94 30.77 2.82
C LYS A 261 -5.78 29.86 2.39
N LEU A 262 -4.66 29.88 3.12
CA LEU A 262 -3.52 29.00 2.85
C LEU A 262 -3.81 27.53 3.17
N VAL A 263 -4.63 27.27 4.20
CA VAL A 263 -4.99 25.92 4.66
C VAL A 263 -6.06 25.27 3.79
N ASP A 264 -6.99 26.04 3.24
CA ASP A 264 -8.13 25.53 2.46
C ASP A 264 -7.85 25.51 0.92
N GLY A 265 -6.68 26.01 0.48
CA GLY A 265 -6.34 26.25 -0.93
C GLY A 265 -5.74 25.09 -1.75
N ASP A 266 -5.87 23.83 -1.33
CA ASP A 266 -5.37 22.65 -2.08
C ASP A 266 -6.47 21.60 -2.36
N THR A 267 -7.74 22.02 -2.41
CA THR A 267 -8.84 21.16 -2.82
C THR A 267 -9.86 21.92 -3.69
N THR A 268 -9.48 22.23 -4.93
CA THR A 268 -10.44 22.48 -6.01
C THR A 268 -9.90 21.94 -7.34
N ASP A 269 -10.52 20.83 -7.77
CA ASP A 269 -10.88 20.45 -9.14
C ASP A 269 -9.76 20.23 -10.17
N ASP A 270 -9.39 18.95 -10.34
CA ASP A 270 -8.90 18.40 -11.60
C ASP A 270 -9.84 17.26 -12.06
N GLU A 271 -11.05 17.64 -12.47
CA GLU A 271 -11.87 16.85 -13.39
C GLU A 271 -12.65 17.79 -14.32
N THR A 272 -12.66 17.44 -15.61
CA THR A 272 -13.43 18.01 -16.74
C THR A 272 -12.83 19.21 -17.51
N GLN A 273 -11.87 18.90 -18.38
CA GLN A 273 -11.89 19.46 -19.75
C GLN A 273 -11.76 18.35 -20.79
N THR A 274 -12.91 17.75 -21.13
CA THR A 274 -13.18 17.30 -22.49
C THR A 274 -13.39 18.53 -23.37
N LEU A 275 -12.45 18.80 -24.28
CA LEU A 275 -12.69 19.62 -25.46
C LEU A 275 -12.44 18.75 -26.69
N ASN A 276 -13.55 18.29 -27.29
CA ASN A 276 -13.60 18.01 -28.71
C ASN A 276 -13.33 19.34 -29.46
N LEU A 277 -12.48 19.32 -30.49
CA LEU A 277 -12.82 19.63 -31.88
C LEU A 277 -11.56 19.58 -32.76
N PHE A 278 -11.66 18.81 -33.85
CA PHE A 278 -10.81 18.69 -35.04
C PHE A 278 -9.51 17.89 -34.96
#